data_AF-A0A529FED1-F1
#
_entry.id   AF-A0A529FED1-F1
#
_cell.length_a   1.000
_cell.length_b   1.000
_cell.length_c   1.000
_cell.angle_alpha   90.00
_cell.angle_beta   90.00
_cell.angle_gamma   90.00
#
_symmetry.space_group_name_H-M   'P 1'
#
loop_
_entity.id
_entity.type
_entity.pdbx_description
1 polymer ?
#
loop_
_entity_poly.entity_id
_entity_poly.type
_entity_poly.pdbx_seq_one_letter_code
_entity_poly.pdbx_strand_id
1 'polypeptide(L)'
;TDTIPKPLVEIAGKTLLDWGLDSLASAGVDKAVVNVHYLPDQIIAHIADRGAPRIAISDEREMLLDSAGGIVKALPLLGKEPFYIINADTFWIDSGQPSLERLSLAWDAARMDILLMLTDLDSATGHCV
;
A
#
# COMPACT_ATOMS: atom_id res chain seq x y z
N THR A 1 17.57 11.82 -8.68
CA THR A 1 17.55 12.71 -7.49
C THR A 1 17.26 11.79 -6.34
N ASP A 2 18.31 11.30 -5.71
CA ASP A 2 18.29 10.00 -5.00
C ASP A 2 18.08 10.16 -3.50
N THR A 3 17.39 11.23 -3.09
CA THR A 3 17.28 11.64 -1.68
C THR A 3 15.88 11.48 -1.10
N ILE A 4 14.86 11.33 -1.95
CA ILE A 4 13.46 11.17 -1.54
C ILE A 4 13.00 9.79 -2.02
N PRO A 5 12.55 8.90 -1.12
CA PRO A 5 12.03 7.60 -1.53
C PRO A 5 10.75 7.82 -2.34
N LYS A 6 10.55 7.03 -3.41
CA LYS A 6 9.41 7.17 -4.33
C LYS A 6 8.04 7.26 -3.62
N PRO A 7 7.76 6.48 -2.55
CA PRO A 7 6.50 6.62 -1.79
C PRO A 7 6.26 8.00 -1.17
N LEU A 8 7.31 8.79 -0.93
CA LEU A 8 7.21 10.15 -0.37
C LEU A 8 7.17 11.24 -1.46
N VAL A 9 7.14 10.87 -2.74
CA VAL A 9 6.87 11.84 -3.81
C VAL A 9 5.46 12.38 -3.66
N GLU A 10 5.32 13.70 -3.72
CA GLU A 10 4.03 14.39 -3.57
C GLU A 10 3.31 14.57 -4.90
N ILE A 11 2.02 14.25 -4.91
CA ILE A 11 1.08 14.58 -5.98
C ILE A 11 -0.03 15.44 -5.36
N ALA A 12 -0.19 16.66 -5.87
CA ALA A 12 -1.14 17.64 -5.38
C ALA A 12 -1.03 17.92 -3.85
N GLY A 13 0.21 17.98 -3.33
CA GLY A 13 0.50 18.29 -1.92
C GLY A 13 0.31 17.11 -0.95
N LYS A 14 0.23 15.88 -1.47
CA LYS A 14 0.08 14.67 -0.67
C LYS A 14 0.96 13.55 -1.22
N THR A 15 1.65 12.82 -0.34
CA THR A 15 2.57 11.76 -0.76
C THR A 15 1.83 10.58 -1.39
N LEU A 16 2.48 9.83 -2.28
CA LEU A 16 1.93 8.59 -2.84
C LEU A 16 1.55 7.59 -1.74
N LEU A 17 2.37 7.50 -0.69
CA LEU A 17 2.10 6.68 0.49
C LEU A 17 0.81 7.12 1.20
N ASP A 18 0.61 8.42 1.39
CA ASP A 18 -0.60 8.95 2.01
C ASP A 18 -1.84 8.73 1.16
N TRP A 19 -1.72 8.82 -0.17
CA TRP A 19 -2.83 8.46 -1.06
C TRP A 19 -3.27 7.01 -0.83
N GLY A 20 -2.33 6.06 -0.77
CA GLY A 20 -2.64 4.66 -0.51
C GLY A 20 -3.23 4.42 0.88
N LEU A 21 -2.63 5.01 1.92
CA LEU A 21 -3.08 4.85 3.31
C LEU A 21 -4.45 5.49 3.56
N ASP A 22 -4.75 6.63 2.93
CA ASP A 22 -6.06 7.27 3.01
C ASP A 22 -7.14 6.44 2.29
N SER A 23 -6.81 5.84 1.15
CA SER A 23 -7.71 4.91 0.46
C SER A 23 -8.03 3.69 1.32
N LEU A 24 -7.02 3.12 2.01
CA LEU A 24 -7.23 2.03 2.97
C LEU A 24 -8.13 2.46 4.14
N ALA A 25 -7.85 3.61 4.76
CA ALA A 25 -8.67 4.13 5.85
C ALA A 25 -10.13 4.36 5.41
N SER A 26 -10.32 4.92 4.21
CA SER A 26 -11.65 5.18 3.63
C SER A 26 -12.40 3.88 3.31
N ALA A 27 -11.68 2.80 3.00
CA ALA A 27 -12.24 1.46 2.81
C ALA A 27 -12.53 0.72 4.14
N GLY A 28 -12.33 1.36 5.29
CA GLY A 28 -12.58 0.76 6.61
C GLY A 28 -11.44 -0.14 7.11
N VAL A 29 -10.23 -0.02 6.56
CA VAL A 29 -9.07 -0.76 7.06
C VAL A 29 -8.56 -0.11 8.34
N ASP A 30 -8.59 -0.86 9.44
CA ASP A 30 -8.14 -0.36 10.75
C ASP A 30 -6.63 -0.46 10.98
N LYS A 31 -5.96 -1.38 10.28
CA LYS A 31 -4.55 -1.71 10.46
C LYS A 31 -3.85 -1.87 9.12
N ALA A 32 -2.73 -1.19 8.94
CA ALA A 32 -1.84 -1.38 7.79
C ALA A 32 -0.45 -1.81 8.25
N VAL A 33 0.23 -2.59 7.42
CA VAL A 33 1.64 -2.91 7.59
C VAL A 33 2.40 -2.22 6.47
N VAL A 34 3.34 -1.34 6.82
CA VAL A 34 4.21 -0.66 5.85
C VAL A 34 5.56 -1.37 5.84
N ASN A 35 5.92 -1.92 4.69
CA ASN A 35 7.21 -2.53 4.47
C ASN A 35 8.25 -1.46 4.09
N VAL A 36 9.36 -1.37 4.82
CA VAL A 36 10.40 -0.36 4.61
C VAL A 36 11.77 -0.99 4.39
N HIS A 37 12.44 -0.62 3.29
CA HIS A 37 13.79 -1.08 2.96
C HIS A 37 14.69 0.06 2.47
N TYR A 38 14.21 0.89 1.52
CA TYR A 38 14.95 2.02 0.95
C TYR A 38 14.60 3.32 1.69
N LEU A 39 15.60 3.98 2.27
CA LEU A 39 15.45 5.18 3.11
C LEU A 39 14.37 5.04 4.21
N PRO A 40 14.43 3.97 5.04
CA PRO A 40 13.35 3.60 5.96
C PRO A 40 13.07 4.68 7.00
N ASP A 41 14.10 5.39 7.48
CA ASP A 41 13.93 6.41 8.52
C ASP A 41 13.05 7.58 8.05
N GLN A 42 13.08 7.93 6.76
CA GLN A 42 12.21 8.97 6.22
C GLN A 42 10.74 8.52 6.20
N ILE A 43 10.49 7.27 5.78
CA ILE A 43 9.13 6.70 5.75
C ILE A 43 8.57 6.57 7.17
N ILE A 44 9.38 6.07 8.10
CA ILE A 44 8.99 5.91 9.50
C ILE A 44 8.67 7.27 10.13
N ALA A 45 9.52 8.27 9.91
CA ALA A 45 9.27 9.62 10.41
C ALA A 45 7.98 10.21 9.81
N HIS A 46 7.75 10.02 8.51
CA HIS A 46 6.55 10.52 7.81
C HIS A 46 5.25 9.95 8.39
N ILE A 47 5.23 8.66 8.72
CA ILE A 47 4.02 7.97 9.19
C ILE A 47 3.86 7.93 10.72
N ALA A 48 4.81 8.48 11.48
CA ALA A 48 4.88 8.33 12.93
C ALA A 48 3.64 8.90 13.66
N ASP A 49 3.15 10.06 13.19
CA ASP A 49 2.03 10.77 13.81
C ASP A 49 0.66 10.39 13.20
N ARG A 50 0.63 9.38 12.33
CA ARG A 50 -0.59 9.01 11.61
C ARG A 50 -1.52 8.16 12.48
N GLY A 51 -2.77 8.62 12.60
CA GLY A 51 -3.79 7.95 13.43
C GLY A 51 -4.63 6.87 12.72
N ALA A 52 -4.77 6.92 11.39
CA ALA A 52 -5.63 6.00 10.64
C ALA A 52 -5.07 5.69 9.23
N PRO A 53 -4.95 4.42 8.81
CA PRO A 53 -5.04 3.22 9.65
C PRO A 53 -3.94 3.20 10.73
N ARG A 54 -4.06 2.33 11.75
CA ARG A 54 -2.96 2.08 12.68
C ARG A 54 -1.83 1.37 11.93
N ILE A 55 -0.63 1.91 11.99
CA ILE A 55 0.49 1.41 11.20
C ILE A 55 1.41 0.54 12.05
N ALA A 56 1.72 -0.65 11.54
CA ALA A 56 2.87 -1.44 11.96
C ALA A 56 3.95 -1.39 10.89
N ILE A 57 5.21 -1.38 11.30
CA ILE A 57 6.35 -1.34 10.38
C ILE A 57 6.94 -2.74 10.25
N SER A 58 7.10 -3.21 9.01
CA SER A 58 7.94 -4.35 8.68
C SER A 58 9.27 -3.81 8.16
N ASP A 59 10.33 -3.95 8.93
CA ASP A 59 11.63 -3.35 8.63
C ASP A 59 12.58 -4.37 7.97
N GLU A 60 13.02 -4.14 6.73
CA GLU A 60 13.87 -5.04 5.95
C GLU A 60 15.35 -4.62 5.87
N ARG A 61 15.83 -3.70 6.72
CA ARG A 61 17.21 -3.20 6.68
C ARG A 61 18.31 -4.27 6.63
N GLU A 62 18.09 -5.44 7.22
CA GLU A 62 19.11 -6.49 7.34
C GLU A 62 19.15 -7.48 6.16
N MET A 63 18.09 -7.53 5.34
CA MET A 63 18.02 -8.43 4.17
C MET A 63 16.96 -7.91 3.20
N LEU A 64 17.39 -7.52 2.00
CA LEU A 64 16.49 -7.26 0.87
C LEU A 64 15.80 -8.56 0.53
N LEU A 65 14.55 -8.67 0.96
CA LEU A 65 13.65 -9.72 0.58
C LEU A 65 12.82 -9.12 -0.54
N ASP A 66 12.97 -9.60 -1.78
CA ASP A 66 12.13 -9.16 -2.92
C ASP A 66 10.64 -9.13 -2.53
N SER A 67 9.76 -8.53 -3.33
CA SER A 67 8.35 -8.29 -2.98
C SER A 67 7.62 -9.47 -2.29
N ALA A 68 7.89 -10.71 -2.71
CA ALA A 68 7.33 -11.91 -2.08
C ALA A 68 7.89 -12.18 -0.66
N GLY A 69 9.19 -11.99 -0.44
CA GLY A 69 9.81 -12.20 0.87
C GLY A 69 9.40 -11.11 1.87
N GLY A 70 9.14 -9.89 1.41
CA GLY A 70 8.59 -8.85 2.27
C GLY A 70 7.17 -9.08 2.73
N ILE A 71 6.33 -9.64 1.86
CA ILE A 71 5.00 -10.11 2.27
C ILE A 71 5.14 -11.20 3.34
N VAL A 72 6.01 -12.20 3.14
CA VAL A 72 6.23 -13.30 4.10
C VAL A 72 6.63 -12.77 5.48
N LYS A 73 7.49 -11.75 5.55
CA LYS A 73 7.87 -11.09 6.80
C LYS A 73 6.73 -10.32 7.46
N ALA A 74 5.87 -9.70 6.65
CA ALA A 74 4.70 -8.96 7.13
C ALA A 74 3.51 -9.87 7.54
N LEU A 75 3.42 -11.11 7.03
CA LEU A 75 2.30 -12.02 7.31
C LEU A 75 1.98 -12.19 8.81
N PRO A 76 2.95 -12.40 9.72
CA PRO A 76 2.67 -12.49 11.16
C PRO A 76 2.03 -11.22 11.75
N LEU A 77 2.25 -10.06 11.13
CA LEU A 77 1.65 -8.79 11.55
C LEU A 77 0.23 -8.60 10.98
N LEU A 78 -0.09 -9.21 9.83
CA LEU A 78 -1.39 -9.07 9.17
C LEU A 78 -2.47 -10.00 9.75
N GLY A 79 -2.05 -11.18 10.24
CA GLY A 79 -2.98 -12.18 10.81
C GLY A 79 -3.40 -13.23 9.79
N LYS A 80 -4.61 -13.78 9.95
CA LYS A 80 -5.14 -14.89 9.11
C LYS A 80 -6.29 -14.47 8.19
N GLU A 81 -6.79 -13.26 8.34
CA GLU A 81 -7.87 -12.74 7.50
C GLU A 81 -7.33 -12.31 6.13
N PRO A 82 -8.17 -12.26 5.08
CA PRO A 82 -7.82 -11.64 3.82
C PRO A 82 -7.36 -10.19 4.03
N PHE A 83 -6.38 -9.75 3.24
CA PHE A 83 -5.79 -8.42 3.35
C PHE A 83 -5.56 -7.80 1.97
N TYR A 84 -5.52 -6.47 1.95
CA TYR A 84 -5.12 -5.75 0.74
C TYR A 84 -3.61 -5.69 0.61
N ILE A 85 -3.14 -5.79 -0.63
CA ILE A 85 -1.76 -5.51 -1.01
C ILE A 85 -1.80 -4.31 -1.95
N ILE A 86 -1.11 -3.24 -1.57
CA ILE A 86 -0.98 -2.02 -2.37
C ILE A 86 0.50 -1.69 -2.57
N ASN A 87 0.85 -1.24 -3.77
CA ASN A 87 2.18 -0.71 -4.03
C ASN A 87 2.26 0.72 -3.48
N ALA A 88 3.29 1.01 -2.68
CA ALA A 88 3.46 2.30 -2.01
C ALA A 88 3.80 3.47 -2.97
N ASP A 89 4.10 3.17 -4.23
CA ASP A 89 4.45 4.13 -5.27
C ASP A 89 3.37 4.26 -6.37
N THR A 90 2.18 3.71 -6.11
CA THR A 90 1.03 3.76 -7.01
C THR A 90 -0.10 4.50 -6.31
N PHE A 91 -0.79 5.36 -7.07
CA PHE A 91 -2.04 5.97 -6.65
C PHE A 91 -3.05 5.85 -7.79
N TRP A 92 -4.34 5.96 -7.45
CA TRP A 92 -5.43 5.96 -8.41
C TRP A 92 -6.48 6.97 -7.97
N ILE A 93 -7.36 7.33 -8.90
CA ILE A 93 -8.50 8.21 -8.65
C ILE A 93 -9.74 7.39 -8.90
N ASP A 94 -10.56 7.24 -7.87
CA ASP A 94 -11.83 6.53 -7.99
C ASP A 94 -12.86 7.35 -8.79
N SER A 95 -13.66 6.66 -9.59
CA SER A 95 -14.86 7.21 -10.22
C SER A 95 -16.08 6.37 -9.79
N GLY A 96 -17.02 7.00 -9.09
CA GLY A 96 -18.16 6.30 -8.52
C GLY A 96 -17.80 5.53 -7.24
N GLN A 97 -18.09 4.24 -7.19
CA GLN A 97 -17.83 3.42 -6.00
C GLN A 97 -16.31 3.20 -5.80
N PRO A 98 -15.77 3.40 -4.59
CA PRO A 98 -14.35 3.20 -4.30
C PRO A 98 -13.83 1.82 -4.72
N SER A 99 -12.67 1.77 -5.36
CA SER A 99 -12.14 0.53 -5.93
C SER A 99 -11.83 -0.53 -4.87
N LEU A 100 -11.31 -0.12 -3.71
CA LEU A 100 -11.05 -1.06 -2.59
C LEU A 100 -12.34 -1.63 -2.00
N GLU A 101 -13.41 -0.83 -1.93
CA GLU A 101 -14.72 -1.33 -1.51
C GLU A 101 -15.27 -2.34 -2.51
N ARG A 102 -15.12 -2.08 -3.82
CA ARG A 102 -15.50 -3.04 -4.85
C ARG A 102 -14.75 -4.36 -4.75
N LEU A 103 -13.44 -4.31 -4.46
CA LEU A 103 -12.65 -5.53 -4.21
C LEU A 103 -13.18 -6.30 -3.01
N SER A 104 -13.48 -5.59 -1.91
CA SER A 104 -14.01 -6.19 -0.68
C SER A 104 -15.32 -6.94 -0.93
N LEU A 105 -16.23 -6.32 -1.68
CA LEU A 105 -17.55 -6.88 -2.00
C LEU A 105 -17.46 -8.05 -2.99
N ALA A 106 -16.46 -8.05 -3.86
CA ALA A 106 -16.26 -9.11 -4.86
C ALA A 106 -15.45 -10.31 -4.33
N TRP A 107 -14.81 -10.17 -3.17
CA TRP A 107 -13.98 -11.22 -2.58
C TRP A 107 -14.81 -12.43 -2.13
N ASP A 108 -14.38 -13.62 -2.53
CA ASP A 108 -14.95 -14.89 -2.08
C ASP A 108 -13.82 -15.86 -1.70
N ALA A 109 -13.59 -16.01 -0.39
CA ALA A 109 -12.54 -16.85 0.17
C ALA A 109 -12.71 -18.35 -0.15
N ALA A 110 -13.90 -18.80 -0.56
CA ALA A 110 -14.12 -20.19 -0.96
C ALA A 110 -13.71 -20.45 -2.42
N ARG A 111 -13.51 -19.40 -3.22
CA ARG A 111 -13.26 -19.48 -4.66
C ARG A 111 -11.95 -18.84 -5.10
N MET A 112 -11.34 -18.00 -4.27
CA MET A 112 -10.23 -17.13 -4.66
C MET A 112 -9.11 -17.16 -3.63
N ASP A 113 -7.87 -17.28 -4.11
CA ASP A 113 -6.66 -17.02 -3.32
C ASP A 113 -6.18 -15.57 -3.48
N ILE A 114 -6.44 -14.95 -4.64
CA ILE A 114 -6.05 -13.57 -4.99
C ILE A 114 -7.13 -12.94 -5.87
N LEU A 115 -7.45 -11.69 -5.61
CA LEU A 115 -8.29 -10.84 -6.46
C LEU A 115 -7.50 -9.59 -6.86
N LEU A 116 -7.44 -9.29 -8.16
CA LEU A 116 -6.66 -8.18 -8.69
C LEU A 116 -7.55 -7.02 -9.12
N MET A 117 -7.13 -5.81 -8.77
CA MET A 117 -7.68 -4.57 -9.29
C MET A 117 -7.00 -4.25 -10.63
N LEU A 118 -7.81 -4.11 -11.68
CA LEU A 118 -7.34 -3.76 -13.01
C LEU A 118 -7.94 -2.43 -13.45
N THR A 119 -7.18 -1.70 -14.26
CA THR A 119 -7.63 -0.48 -14.94
C THR A 119 -7.39 -0.63 -16.43
N ASP A 120 -8.17 0.09 -17.24
CA ASP A 120 -7.95 0.13 -18.69
C ASP A 120 -6.59 0.77 -18.99
N LEU A 121 -5.90 0.26 -20.01
CA LEU A 121 -4.55 0.74 -20.38
C LEU A 121 -4.56 2.23 -20.72
N ASP A 122 -5.62 2.71 -21.36
CA ASP A 122 -5.79 4.13 -21.72
C ASP A 122 -5.98 5.04 -20.49
N SER A 123 -6.32 4.45 -19.35
CA SER A 123 -6.47 5.13 -18.05
C SER A 123 -5.26 4.92 -17.13
N ALA A 124 -4.20 4.25 -17.61
CA ALA A 124 -2.98 3.99 -16.85
C ALA A 124 -1.84 4.90 -17.33
N THR A 125 -1.23 5.64 -16.39
CA THR A 125 -0.01 6.41 -16.66
C THR A 125 1.16 5.77 -15.92
N GLY A 126 2.14 5.25 -16.66
CA GLY A 126 3.38 4.72 -16.13
C GLY A 126 4.56 5.62 -16.50
N HIS A 127 5.45 5.88 -15.53
CA HIS A 127 6.73 6.50 -15.79
C HIS A 127 7.84 5.47 -15.61
N CYS A 128 8.43 5.01 -16.70
CA CYS A 128 9.72 4.36 -16.67
C CYS A 128 10.77 5.47 -16.64
N VAL A 129 11.59 5.51 -15.60
CA VAL A 129 12.81 6.34 -15.56
C VAL A 129 13.98 5.48 -16.01
#